data_AF-A0A166F0J8-F1
#
_entry.id   AF-A0A166F0J8-F1
#
_cell.length_a   1.000
_cell.length_b   1.000
_cell.length_c   1.000
_cell.angle_alpha   90.00
_cell.angle_beta   90.00
_cell.angle_gamma   90.00
#
_symmetry.space_group_name_H-M   'P 1'
#
loop_
_entity.id
_entity.type
_entity.pdbx_description
1 polymer ?
#
loop_
_entity_poly.entity_id
_entity_poly.type
_entity_poly.pdbx_seq_one_letter_code
_entity_poly.pdbx_strand_id
1 'polypeptide(L)'
;MRTPSQISDTEKIIHLSDAELEALKFLGPDAVQQVIDFIEAIKKVPQQFEWLTVFQLQCLNAHLKFHPTVPASPTSPTFSEATLLANFSGTTAAEPGLVSLFERVHFYTGVSEDHPILFHRSDLLQHPFVIPRERFSVIPERTAHSANHPILKNKHWKETVAPEIIALLKDPSRGVRVSTMLPVRFSTPDDDGKAVFDNYIVLWISVHPNTTKETSCRNANADILAILANHGIHDAVVHWIEGAVESLGGPPPMMRVVMDTDPTHYIHRALTAILSVPIAAETLANSDAQGSLGLYFHEGKDRRGNKSKRVMCFTNKHVTSSDTT
;
A
#
# COMPACT_ATOMS: atom_id res chain seq x y z
N MET A 1 -11.41 18.37 42.21
CA MET A 1 -11.15 17.26 41.28
C MET A 1 -12.44 17.01 40.51
N ARG A 2 -12.39 17.00 39.17
CA ARG A 2 -13.59 16.87 38.33
C ARG A 2 -14.01 15.40 38.22
N THR A 3 -15.31 15.15 38.12
CA THR A 3 -15.81 13.79 37.82
C THR A 3 -15.65 13.48 36.32
N PRO A 4 -15.58 12.21 35.90
CA PRO A 4 -15.46 11.85 34.48
C PRO A 4 -16.52 12.50 33.57
N SER A 5 -17.74 12.67 34.07
CA SER A 5 -18.84 13.34 33.37
C SER A 5 -18.66 14.86 33.17
N GLN A 6 -17.67 15.46 33.83
CA GLN A 6 -17.35 16.89 33.72
C GLN A 6 -16.13 17.17 32.82
N ILE A 7 -15.47 16.11 32.33
CA ILE A 7 -14.31 16.22 31.44
C ILE A 7 -14.82 16.12 29.99
N SER A 8 -14.49 17.11 29.17
CA SER A 8 -14.92 17.12 27.77
C SER A 8 -14.03 16.19 26.93
N ASP A 9 -14.65 15.50 25.97
CA ASP A 9 -13.95 14.73 24.94
C ASP A 9 -12.94 15.56 24.13
N THR A 10 -13.15 16.87 24.03
CA THR A 10 -12.24 17.80 23.33
C THR A 10 -11.10 18.34 24.20
N GLU A 11 -11.12 18.06 25.49
CA GLU A 11 -10.12 18.52 26.44
C GLU A 11 -8.76 17.88 26.15
N LYS A 12 -7.67 18.63 26.34
CA LYS A 12 -6.33 18.14 26.05
C LYS A 12 -5.82 17.26 27.18
N ILE A 13 -5.24 16.12 26.83
CA ILE A 13 -4.69 15.15 27.80
C ILE A 13 -3.65 15.81 28.72
N ILE A 14 -2.84 16.73 28.18
CA ILE A 14 -1.81 17.46 28.93
C ILE A 14 -2.34 18.36 30.05
N HIS A 15 -3.65 18.63 30.08
CA HIS A 15 -4.30 19.44 31.11
C HIS A 15 -4.98 18.61 32.19
N LEU A 16 -4.97 17.27 32.05
CA LEU A 16 -5.55 16.37 33.03
C LEU A 16 -4.54 15.98 34.10
N SER A 17 -5.01 15.93 35.33
CA SER A 17 -4.26 15.35 36.45
C SER A 17 -4.28 13.82 36.41
N ASP A 18 -3.32 13.18 37.08
CA ASP A 18 -3.25 11.70 37.17
C ASP A 18 -4.52 11.10 37.73
N ALA A 19 -5.11 11.77 38.71
CA ALA A 19 -6.35 11.33 39.33
C ALA A 19 -7.55 11.43 38.36
N GLU A 20 -7.55 12.41 37.44
CA GLU A 20 -8.54 12.51 36.35
C GLU A 20 -8.31 11.44 35.28
N LEU A 21 -7.04 11.13 34.95
CA LEU A 21 -6.67 10.05 34.02
C LEU A 21 -7.03 8.66 34.59
N GLU A 22 -6.87 8.44 35.90
CA GLU A 22 -7.34 7.24 36.59
C GLU A 22 -8.87 7.14 36.56
N ALA A 23 -9.58 8.25 36.82
CA ALA A 23 -11.03 8.28 36.76
C ALA A 23 -11.59 7.98 35.36
N LEU A 24 -10.83 8.32 34.30
CA LEU A 24 -11.11 7.99 32.90
C LEU A 24 -10.64 6.58 32.49
N LYS A 25 -10.04 5.81 33.41
CA LYS A 25 -9.48 4.46 33.17
C LYS A 25 -8.37 4.45 32.11
N PHE A 26 -7.60 5.53 32.08
CA PHE A 26 -6.38 5.65 31.28
C PHE A 26 -5.11 5.35 32.09
N LEU A 27 -5.19 5.48 33.42
CA LEU A 27 -4.21 5.02 34.39
C LEU A 27 -4.87 4.06 35.38
N GLY A 28 -4.05 3.32 36.14
CA GLY A 28 -4.51 2.37 37.15
C GLY A 28 -4.66 0.93 36.63
N PRO A 29 -5.18 0.01 37.47
CA PRO A 29 -5.16 -1.44 37.21
C PRO A 29 -6.02 -1.89 36.02
N ASP A 30 -7.02 -1.09 35.61
CA ASP A 30 -7.92 -1.39 34.49
C ASP A 30 -7.47 -0.74 33.15
N ALA A 31 -6.34 -0.02 33.17
CA ALA A 31 -5.80 0.63 31.99
C ALA A 31 -4.91 -0.34 31.19
N VAL A 32 -4.95 -0.22 29.86
CA VAL A 32 -4.08 -1.01 28.99
C VAL A 32 -2.66 -0.46 29.07
N GLN A 33 -1.66 -1.35 29.19
CA GLN A 33 -0.26 -0.97 29.38
C GLN A 33 0.24 0.04 28.34
N GLN A 34 -0.10 -0.14 27.05
CA GLN A 34 0.33 0.79 26.00
C GLN A 34 -0.27 2.20 26.17
N VAL A 35 -1.47 2.33 26.75
CA VAL A 35 -2.07 3.64 27.07
C VAL A 35 -1.31 4.30 28.22
N ILE A 36 -0.88 3.52 29.22
CA ILE A 36 -0.04 3.99 30.33
C ILE A 36 1.31 4.50 29.78
N ASP A 37 1.99 3.70 28.96
CA ASP A 37 3.28 4.05 28.35
C ASP A 37 3.16 5.32 27.49
N PHE A 38 2.05 5.47 26.77
CA PHE A 38 1.80 6.65 25.94
C PHE A 38 1.55 7.91 26.79
N ILE A 39 0.85 7.80 27.92
CA ILE A 39 0.68 8.91 28.87
C ILE A 39 2.02 9.31 29.50
N GLU A 40 2.88 8.35 29.84
CA GLU A 40 4.24 8.66 30.29
C GLU A 40 5.05 9.39 29.23
N ALA A 41 4.95 8.99 27.96
CA ALA A 41 5.60 9.68 26.85
C ALA A 41 5.09 11.13 26.69
N ILE A 42 3.77 11.33 26.79
CA ILE A 42 3.15 12.66 26.75
C ILE A 42 3.67 13.53 27.90
N LYS A 43 3.78 12.98 29.12
CA LYS A 43 4.32 13.72 30.29
C LYS A 43 5.79 14.11 30.12
N LYS A 44 6.60 13.29 29.41
CA LYS A 44 8.01 13.59 29.15
C LYS A 44 8.20 14.72 28.14
N VAL A 45 7.31 14.85 27.15
CA VAL A 45 7.43 15.85 26.06
C VAL A 45 6.07 16.51 25.71
N PRO A 46 5.43 17.22 26.65
CA PRO A 46 4.03 17.66 26.49
C PRO A 46 3.80 18.60 25.29
N GLN A 47 4.82 19.39 24.94
CA GLN A 47 4.78 20.32 23.80
C GLN A 47 4.53 19.62 22.45
N GLN A 48 4.93 18.35 22.30
CA GLN A 48 4.70 17.57 21.08
C GLN A 48 3.28 17.01 20.97
N PHE A 49 2.53 17.03 22.07
CA PHE A 49 1.22 16.39 22.21
C PHE A 49 0.11 17.38 22.63
N GLU A 50 0.34 18.69 22.53
CA GLU A 50 -0.67 19.73 22.80
C GLU A 50 -1.94 19.58 21.95
N TRP A 51 -1.86 18.88 20.83
CA TRP A 51 -2.98 18.59 19.96
C TRP A 51 -3.86 17.42 20.46
N LEU A 52 -3.35 16.55 21.33
CA LEU A 52 -4.00 15.30 21.71
C LEU A 52 -5.14 15.52 22.72
N THR A 53 -6.31 14.97 22.41
CA THR A 53 -7.55 15.12 23.18
C THR A 53 -7.95 13.85 23.93
N VAL A 54 -8.85 14.00 24.92
CA VAL A 54 -9.48 12.88 25.64
C VAL A 54 -10.08 11.87 24.70
N PHE A 55 -10.88 12.31 23.71
CA PHE A 55 -11.51 11.45 22.72
C PHE A 55 -10.50 10.57 21.97
N GLN A 56 -9.41 11.15 21.50
CA GLN A 56 -8.39 10.41 20.74
C GLN A 56 -7.73 9.32 21.59
N LEU A 57 -7.51 9.59 22.88
CA LEU A 57 -6.99 8.59 23.81
C LEU A 57 -8.04 7.53 24.17
N GLN A 58 -9.33 7.89 24.26
CA GLN A 58 -10.42 6.93 24.41
C GLN A 58 -10.50 5.98 23.21
N CYS A 59 -10.35 6.49 21.98
CA CYS A 59 -10.32 5.66 20.77
C CYS A 59 -9.16 4.65 20.80
N LEU A 60 -7.95 5.09 21.18
CA LEU A 60 -6.79 4.20 21.33
C LEU A 60 -7.04 3.13 22.40
N ASN A 61 -7.55 3.52 23.57
CA ASN A 61 -7.85 2.60 24.68
C ASN A 61 -8.92 1.57 24.27
N ALA A 62 -9.97 1.99 23.58
CA ALA A 62 -11.00 1.09 23.06
C ALA A 62 -10.41 0.13 22.03
N HIS A 63 -9.62 0.63 21.07
CA HIS A 63 -8.97 -0.18 20.05
C HIS A 63 -8.12 -1.29 20.67
N LEU A 64 -7.27 -0.97 21.64
CA LEU A 64 -6.39 -1.95 22.29
C LEU A 64 -7.16 -2.95 23.17
N LYS A 65 -8.33 -2.58 23.71
CA LYS A 65 -9.21 -3.50 24.45
C LYS A 65 -9.93 -4.49 23.54
N PHE A 66 -10.36 -4.05 22.35
CA PHE A 66 -11.04 -4.92 21.38
C PHE A 66 -10.08 -5.68 20.46
N HIS A 67 -8.84 -5.19 20.32
CA HIS A 67 -7.74 -5.80 19.58
C HIS A 67 -6.50 -5.91 20.49
N PRO A 68 -6.49 -6.87 21.44
CA PRO A 68 -5.39 -7.06 22.40
C PRO A 68 -4.12 -7.59 21.74
N THR A 69 -4.25 -8.19 20.55
CA THR A 69 -3.14 -8.35 19.63
C THR A 69 -2.89 -6.98 19.03
N VAL A 70 -1.69 -6.43 19.25
CA VAL A 70 -1.18 -5.31 18.46
C VAL A 70 -1.57 -5.61 17.02
N PRO A 71 -2.34 -4.75 16.31
CA PRO A 71 -2.30 -4.83 14.87
C PRO A 71 -0.81 -4.83 14.58
N ALA A 72 -0.30 -5.83 13.87
CA ALA A 72 1.05 -5.71 13.38
C ALA A 72 1.16 -4.27 12.89
N SER A 73 2.21 -3.55 13.30
CA SER A 73 2.60 -2.39 12.51
C SER A 73 2.53 -2.82 11.05
N PRO A 74 2.41 -1.91 10.07
CA PRO A 74 2.62 -2.28 8.68
C PRO A 74 4.09 -2.73 8.43
N THR A 75 4.74 -3.39 9.38
CA THR A 75 5.74 -4.41 9.16
C THR A 75 5.12 -5.53 8.34
N SER A 76 5.25 -5.29 7.04
CA SER A 76 5.42 -6.24 5.97
C SER A 76 4.24 -7.18 5.72
N PRO A 77 3.76 -7.23 4.47
CA PRO A 77 2.72 -8.18 4.11
C PRO A 77 3.20 -9.60 4.42
N THR A 78 2.26 -10.50 4.70
CA THR A 78 2.50 -11.93 4.81
C THR A 78 3.07 -12.43 3.48
N PHE A 79 4.39 -12.32 3.33
CA PHE A 79 5.09 -12.85 2.19
C PHE A 79 5.15 -14.37 2.31
N SER A 80 5.04 -15.03 1.16
CA SER A 80 5.16 -16.47 1.01
C SER A 80 6.49 -17.01 1.56
N GLU A 81 6.61 -18.32 1.74
CA GLU A 81 7.79 -19.06 2.24
C GLU A 81 9.12 -18.69 1.52
N ALA A 82 9.03 -18.01 0.37
CA ALA A 82 10.14 -17.36 -0.33
C ALA A 82 10.91 -16.33 0.53
N THR A 83 10.26 -15.66 1.48
CA THR A 83 10.94 -14.72 2.40
C THR A 83 11.68 -15.45 3.51
N LEU A 84 11.21 -16.65 3.92
CA LEU A 84 11.99 -17.53 4.80
C LEU A 84 13.26 -18.06 4.12
N LEU A 85 13.31 -18.02 2.78
CA LEU A 85 14.48 -18.39 1.99
C LEU A 85 15.47 -17.24 1.76
N ALA A 86 15.17 -16.01 2.18
CA ALA A 86 16.08 -14.85 2.03
C ALA A 86 17.42 -15.02 2.78
N ASN A 87 17.50 -15.98 3.71
CA ASN A 87 18.74 -16.35 4.41
C ASN A 87 19.61 -17.37 3.65
N PHE A 88 19.19 -17.85 2.48
CA PHE A 88 20.02 -18.76 1.69
C PHE A 88 20.77 -18.01 0.59
N SER A 89 22.10 -18.01 0.71
CA SER A 89 23.09 -17.75 -0.34
C SER A 89 23.03 -18.78 -1.48
N GLY A 90 21.82 -19.19 -1.87
CA GLY A 90 21.57 -20.23 -2.84
C GLY A 90 21.73 -19.70 -4.25
N THR A 91 22.94 -19.83 -4.81
CA THR A 91 23.20 -19.88 -6.26
C THR A 91 22.59 -21.13 -6.93
N THR A 92 21.47 -21.63 -6.42
CA THR A 92 20.76 -22.76 -7.02
C THR A 92 20.24 -22.30 -8.37
N ALA A 93 20.73 -22.93 -9.43
CA ALA A 93 20.28 -22.66 -10.79
C ALA A 93 18.75 -22.84 -10.82
N ALA A 94 18.03 -21.77 -11.16
CA ALA A 94 16.62 -21.88 -11.47
C ALA A 94 16.46 -22.80 -12.69
N GLU A 95 15.31 -23.46 -12.85
CA GLU A 95 15.03 -24.18 -14.11
C GLU A 95 15.23 -23.24 -15.30
N PRO A 96 15.62 -23.74 -16.49
CA PRO A 96 15.81 -22.90 -17.67
C PRO A 96 14.60 -21.98 -17.90
N GLY A 97 14.85 -20.67 -17.85
CA GLY A 97 13.82 -19.64 -18.03
C GLY A 97 13.04 -19.25 -16.77
N LEU A 98 13.53 -19.57 -15.57
CA LEU A 98 13.01 -19.04 -14.30
C LEU A 98 13.98 -18.03 -13.66
N VAL A 99 13.45 -17.19 -12.76
CA VAL A 99 14.23 -16.17 -12.06
C VAL A 99 15.02 -16.82 -10.91
N SER A 100 16.30 -16.49 -10.76
CA SER A 100 17.08 -16.99 -9.61
C SER A 100 16.53 -16.45 -8.28
N LEU A 101 16.69 -17.19 -7.18
CA LEU A 101 16.24 -16.71 -5.86
C LEU A 101 16.91 -15.38 -5.47
N PHE A 102 18.19 -15.22 -5.80
CA PHE A 102 18.92 -13.98 -5.54
C PHE A 102 18.32 -12.81 -6.32
N GLU A 103 18.05 -13.00 -7.61
CA GLU A 103 17.39 -11.99 -8.44
C GLU A 103 15.97 -11.69 -7.94
N ARG A 104 15.17 -12.71 -7.57
CA ARG A 104 13.81 -12.49 -7.03
C ARG A 104 13.76 -11.46 -5.91
N VAL A 105 14.73 -11.57 -5.00
CA VAL A 105 14.83 -10.72 -3.81
C VAL A 105 15.48 -9.38 -4.11
N HIS A 106 16.44 -9.30 -5.03
CA HIS A 106 17.23 -8.07 -5.20
C HIS A 106 16.91 -7.27 -6.47
N PHE A 107 16.00 -7.74 -7.32
CA PHE A 107 15.74 -7.08 -8.60
C PHE A 107 15.21 -5.65 -8.48
N TYR A 108 14.42 -5.37 -7.44
CA TYR A 108 13.81 -4.05 -7.18
C TYR A 108 14.47 -3.29 -6.02
N THR A 109 15.70 -3.65 -5.65
CA THR A 109 16.47 -2.89 -4.66
C THR A 109 16.49 -1.40 -5.04
N GLY A 110 16.21 -0.51 -4.08
CA GLY A 110 16.12 0.93 -4.28
C GLY A 110 14.72 1.48 -4.59
N VAL A 111 13.75 0.64 -4.98
CA VAL A 111 12.38 1.12 -5.26
C VAL A 111 11.65 1.53 -3.97
N SER A 112 11.84 0.75 -2.91
CA SER A 112 11.39 1.02 -1.54
C SER A 112 12.20 0.17 -0.55
N GLU A 113 12.12 0.47 0.75
CA GLU A 113 12.75 -0.35 1.80
C GLU A 113 12.19 -1.78 1.80
N ASP A 114 10.88 -1.93 1.62
CA ASP A 114 10.18 -3.20 1.44
C ASP A 114 9.67 -3.28 -0.01
N HIS A 115 10.59 -3.52 -0.96
CA HIS A 115 10.25 -3.58 -2.38
C HIS A 115 9.58 -4.92 -2.73
N PRO A 116 8.71 -4.96 -3.75
CA PRO A 116 8.01 -6.19 -4.10
C PRO A 116 8.98 -7.28 -4.56
N ILE A 117 8.61 -8.54 -4.32
CA ILE A 117 9.36 -9.70 -4.78
C ILE A 117 9.10 -9.89 -6.27
N LEU A 118 10.17 -9.96 -7.06
CA LEU A 118 10.06 -10.35 -8.46
C LEU A 118 9.61 -11.81 -8.51
N PHE A 119 8.56 -12.07 -9.27
CA PHE A 119 8.01 -13.40 -9.47
C PHE A 119 8.49 -13.99 -10.79
N HIS A 120 8.42 -13.22 -11.88
CA HIS A 120 8.91 -13.62 -13.20
C HIS A 120 9.16 -12.39 -14.09
N ARG A 121 9.98 -12.49 -15.13
CA ARG A 121 10.09 -11.44 -16.17
C ARG A 121 10.38 -12.01 -17.55
N SER A 122 9.86 -11.35 -18.59
CA SER A 122 9.95 -11.82 -19.97
C SER A 122 11.32 -11.65 -20.62
N ASP A 123 12.16 -10.77 -20.08
CA ASP A 123 13.42 -10.34 -20.70
C ASP A 123 14.67 -11.00 -20.08
N LEU A 124 14.49 -12.09 -19.32
CA LEU A 124 15.55 -12.86 -18.65
C LEU A 124 16.81 -13.09 -19.51
N LEU A 125 16.61 -13.43 -20.80
CA LEU A 125 17.72 -13.71 -21.73
C LEU A 125 18.31 -12.46 -22.38
N GLN A 126 17.50 -11.41 -22.54
CA GLN A 126 17.90 -10.17 -23.22
C GLN A 126 18.67 -9.25 -22.26
N HIS A 127 18.26 -9.22 -21.00
CA HIS A 127 18.85 -8.39 -19.96
C HIS A 127 19.15 -9.24 -18.72
N PRO A 128 20.20 -10.09 -18.74
CA PRO A 128 20.51 -10.96 -17.61
C PRO A 128 20.82 -10.15 -16.35
N PHE A 129 20.32 -10.62 -15.20
CA PHE A 129 20.62 -9.99 -13.92
C PHE A 129 22.03 -10.38 -13.46
N VAL A 130 22.86 -9.37 -13.16
CA VAL A 130 24.22 -9.58 -12.72
C VAL A 130 24.21 -9.95 -11.24
N ILE A 131 24.41 -11.24 -10.94
CA ILE A 131 24.62 -11.70 -9.57
C ILE A 131 26.04 -11.31 -9.16
N PRO A 132 26.22 -10.45 -8.15
CA PRO A 132 27.55 -10.04 -7.74
C PRO A 132 28.31 -11.22 -7.12
N ARG A 133 29.58 -11.39 -7.53
CA ARG A 133 30.44 -12.49 -7.03
C ARG A 133 31.32 -12.07 -5.85
N GLU A 134 31.51 -10.77 -5.65
CA GLU A 134 32.39 -10.23 -4.62
C GLU A 134 31.57 -9.67 -3.44
N ARG A 135 32.17 -9.73 -2.24
CA ARG A 135 31.54 -9.33 -0.98
C ARG A 135 31.08 -7.86 -0.92
N PHE A 136 31.65 -6.99 -1.75
CA PHE A 136 31.43 -5.54 -1.71
C PHE A 136 30.82 -4.99 -3.00
N SER A 137 30.34 -5.86 -3.89
CA SER A 137 29.67 -5.39 -5.09
C SER A 137 28.31 -4.79 -4.73
N VAL A 138 28.06 -3.57 -5.20
CA VAL A 138 26.80 -2.86 -5.00
C VAL A 138 25.76 -3.40 -5.98
N ILE A 139 24.60 -3.80 -5.47
CA ILE A 139 23.45 -4.12 -6.31
C ILE A 139 22.89 -2.79 -6.84
N PRO A 140 22.73 -2.63 -8.16
CA PRO A 140 22.20 -1.39 -8.72
C PRO A 140 20.82 -1.06 -8.16
N GLU A 141 20.68 0.14 -7.60
CA GLU A 141 19.39 0.65 -7.15
C GLU A 141 18.53 1.07 -8.34
N ARG A 142 17.22 0.76 -8.27
CA ARG A 142 16.23 1.15 -9.27
C ARG A 142 15.23 2.13 -8.70
N THR A 143 14.80 3.08 -9.52
CA THR A 143 13.67 3.96 -9.21
C THR A 143 12.55 3.71 -10.21
N ALA A 144 11.32 3.58 -9.72
CA ALA A 144 10.13 3.41 -10.55
C ALA A 144 9.55 4.78 -10.96
N HIS A 145 9.20 4.92 -12.23
CA HIS A 145 8.62 6.14 -12.80
C HIS A 145 7.38 5.81 -13.62
N SER A 146 6.56 6.83 -13.89
CA SER A 146 5.48 6.70 -14.86
C SER A 146 6.06 6.43 -16.25
N ALA A 147 5.45 5.49 -17.00
CA ALA A 147 5.99 5.05 -18.28
C ALA A 147 6.13 6.16 -19.34
N ASN A 148 5.25 7.18 -19.34
CA ASN A 148 5.23 8.29 -20.30
C ASN A 148 5.60 7.87 -21.74
N HIS A 149 4.85 6.92 -22.30
CA HIS A 149 5.10 6.34 -23.61
C HIS A 149 4.26 7.03 -24.71
N PRO A 150 4.79 7.26 -25.93
CA PRO A 150 4.10 8.01 -26.99
C PRO A 150 2.77 7.37 -27.44
N ILE A 151 2.71 6.04 -27.50
CA ILE A 151 1.51 5.27 -27.92
C ILE A 151 0.60 4.95 -26.73
N LEU A 152 1.16 4.38 -25.64
CA LEU A 152 0.46 4.00 -24.41
C LEU A 152 -0.02 5.19 -23.54
N LYS A 153 -0.76 6.12 -24.14
CA LYS A 153 -1.42 7.21 -23.44
C LYS A 153 -2.57 6.67 -22.58
N ASN A 154 -2.91 7.40 -21.51
CA ASN A 154 -3.92 7.02 -20.51
C ASN A 154 -5.25 6.52 -21.13
N LYS A 155 -5.74 7.19 -22.19
CA LYS A 155 -6.97 6.79 -22.89
C LYS A 155 -6.83 5.42 -23.56
N HIS A 156 -5.81 5.27 -24.41
CA HIS A 156 -5.56 4.03 -25.15
C HIS A 156 -5.21 2.85 -24.22
N TRP A 157 -4.48 3.11 -23.13
CA TRP A 157 -4.23 2.12 -22.09
C TRP A 157 -5.53 1.61 -21.48
N LYS A 158 -6.41 2.51 -21.01
CA LYS A 158 -7.63 2.15 -20.28
C LYS A 158 -8.73 1.55 -21.14
N GLU A 159 -8.89 2.03 -22.37
CA GLU A 159 -10.01 1.66 -23.22
C GLU A 159 -9.72 0.44 -24.10
N THR A 160 -8.45 0.10 -24.34
CA THR A 160 -8.06 -0.91 -25.32
C THR A 160 -7.01 -1.89 -24.81
N VAL A 161 -5.78 -1.44 -24.54
CA VAL A 161 -4.65 -2.35 -24.27
C VAL A 161 -4.84 -3.10 -22.95
N ALA A 162 -5.16 -2.40 -21.86
CA ALA A 162 -5.33 -3.05 -20.56
C ALA A 162 -6.52 -4.02 -20.52
N PRO A 163 -7.72 -3.67 -21.02
CA PRO A 163 -8.83 -4.62 -21.12
C PRO A 163 -8.51 -5.89 -21.90
N GLU A 164 -7.77 -5.80 -23.01
CA GLU A 164 -7.42 -6.97 -23.83
C GLU A 164 -6.47 -7.92 -23.08
N ILE A 165 -5.47 -7.37 -22.39
CA ILE A 165 -4.56 -8.15 -21.54
C ILE A 165 -5.31 -8.73 -20.33
N ILE A 166 -6.23 -7.98 -19.72
CA ILE A 166 -7.07 -8.49 -18.61
C ILE A 166 -7.94 -9.64 -19.11
N ALA A 167 -8.58 -9.52 -20.26
CA ALA A 167 -9.41 -10.58 -20.85
C ALA A 167 -8.58 -11.85 -21.12
N LEU A 168 -7.36 -11.70 -21.63
CA LEU A 168 -6.40 -12.80 -21.78
C LEU A 168 -6.12 -13.49 -20.44
N LEU A 169 -5.83 -12.71 -19.39
CA LEU A 169 -5.42 -13.24 -18.08
C LEU A 169 -6.57 -13.77 -17.23
N LYS A 170 -7.82 -13.37 -17.53
CA LYS A 170 -9.02 -13.90 -16.88
C LYS A 170 -9.35 -15.34 -17.26
N ASP A 171 -8.77 -15.87 -18.33
CA ASP A 171 -8.96 -17.28 -18.71
C ASP A 171 -8.55 -18.21 -17.56
N PRO A 172 -9.49 -18.96 -16.95
CA PRO A 172 -9.20 -19.83 -15.80
C PRO A 172 -8.13 -20.89 -16.11
N SER A 173 -7.96 -21.29 -17.38
CA SER A 173 -6.96 -22.27 -17.80
C SER A 173 -5.52 -21.77 -17.62
N ARG A 174 -5.30 -20.46 -17.52
CA ARG A 174 -3.98 -19.86 -17.29
C ARG A 174 -3.58 -19.86 -15.82
N GLY A 175 -4.54 -19.93 -14.90
CA GLY A 175 -4.28 -19.93 -13.46
C GLY A 175 -3.53 -18.67 -12.99
N VAL A 176 -3.86 -17.51 -13.56
CA VAL A 176 -3.30 -16.20 -13.17
C VAL A 176 -4.39 -15.40 -12.46
N ARG A 177 -4.07 -14.89 -11.26
CA ARG A 177 -4.96 -13.99 -10.53
C ARG A 177 -4.28 -12.64 -10.32
N VAL A 178 -4.57 -11.71 -11.24
CA VAL A 178 -4.01 -10.35 -11.24
C VAL A 178 -4.66 -9.52 -10.13
N SER A 179 -3.86 -8.76 -9.39
CA SER A 179 -4.31 -7.73 -8.46
C SER A 179 -4.21 -6.33 -9.08
N THR A 180 -3.05 -5.99 -9.67
CA THR A 180 -2.81 -4.71 -10.34
C THR A 180 -1.97 -4.88 -11.59
N MET A 181 -2.11 -3.95 -12.54
CA MET A 181 -1.35 -3.95 -13.78
C MET A 181 -1.11 -2.52 -14.24
N LEU A 182 0.16 -2.11 -14.34
CA LEU A 182 0.54 -0.73 -14.67
C LEU A 182 1.78 -0.70 -15.57
N PRO A 183 1.81 0.19 -16.58
CA PRO A 183 3.04 0.47 -17.30
C PRO A 183 3.94 1.39 -16.45
N VAL A 184 5.19 0.98 -16.28
CA VAL A 184 6.21 1.64 -15.48
C VAL A 184 7.48 1.77 -16.31
N ARG A 185 8.31 2.77 -16.01
CA ARG A 185 9.68 2.85 -16.53
C ARG A 185 10.63 2.90 -15.35
N PHE A 186 11.70 2.11 -15.39
CA PHE A 186 12.70 2.15 -14.34
C PHE A 186 13.90 2.99 -14.77
N SER A 187 14.63 3.49 -13.79
CA SER A 187 15.94 4.09 -13.98
C SER A 187 16.93 3.54 -12.96
N THR A 188 18.20 3.46 -13.34
CA THR A 188 19.32 3.25 -12.43
C THR A 188 20.20 4.50 -12.42
N PRO A 189 20.86 4.83 -11.29
CA PRO A 189 21.82 5.92 -11.26
C PRO A 189 23.07 5.57 -12.09
N ASP A 190 23.63 6.54 -12.82
CA ASP A 190 24.99 6.47 -13.35
C ASP A 190 26.06 6.74 -12.27
N ASP A 191 27.33 6.76 -12.66
CA ASP A 191 28.46 7.03 -11.76
C ASP A 191 28.38 8.41 -11.08
N ASP A 192 27.66 9.37 -11.68
CA ASP A 192 27.40 10.71 -11.13
C ASP A 192 26.10 10.78 -10.30
N GLY A 193 25.39 9.66 -10.15
CA GLY A 193 24.10 9.57 -9.46
C GLY A 193 22.91 10.08 -10.27
N LYS A 194 23.05 10.32 -11.58
CA LYS A 194 21.94 10.75 -12.45
C LYS A 194 21.13 9.57 -12.94
N ALA A 195 19.82 9.75 -13.00
CA ALA A 195 18.90 8.71 -13.48
C ALA A 195 19.12 8.40 -14.97
N VAL A 196 19.52 7.18 -15.27
CA VAL A 196 19.55 6.58 -16.60
C VAL A 196 18.32 5.70 -16.75
N PHE A 197 17.42 6.07 -17.64
CA PHE A 197 16.18 5.33 -17.87
C PHE A 197 16.40 4.13 -18.77
N ASP A 198 15.72 3.02 -18.45
CA ASP A 198 15.63 1.86 -19.34
C ASP A 198 15.07 2.31 -20.70
N ASN A 199 15.56 1.73 -21.79
CA ASN A 199 15.12 2.05 -23.15
C ASN A 199 13.76 1.42 -23.52
N TYR A 200 13.19 0.60 -22.63
CA TYR A 200 11.88 -0.03 -22.76
C TYR A 200 10.96 0.35 -21.59
N ILE A 201 9.66 0.11 -21.76
CA ILE A 201 8.67 0.16 -20.69
C ILE A 201 8.51 -1.23 -20.07
N VAL A 202 8.19 -1.26 -18.78
CA VAL A 202 7.83 -2.48 -18.06
C VAL A 202 6.33 -2.47 -17.86
N LEU A 203 5.65 -3.49 -18.36
CA LEU A 203 4.32 -3.82 -17.90
C LEU A 203 4.44 -4.55 -16.56
N TRP A 204 4.19 -3.83 -15.48
CA TRP A 204 4.34 -4.33 -14.12
C TRP A 204 3.03 -4.90 -13.64
N ILE A 205 2.97 -6.24 -13.57
CA ILE A 205 1.77 -7.00 -13.22
C ILE A 205 1.97 -7.60 -11.83
N SER A 206 1.04 -7.29 -10.94
CA SER A 206 0.99 -7.86 -9.61
C SER A 206 -0.03 -8.99 -9.55
N VAL A 207 0.33 -10.10 -8.92
CA VAL A 207 -0.55 -11.25 -8.69
C VAL A 207 -0.84 -11.42 -7.21
N HIS A 208 -1.99 -12.02 -6.89
CA HIS A 208 -2.33 -12.33 -5.50
C HIS A 208 -1.35 -13.35 -4.90
N PRO A 209 -0.97 -13.22 -3.62
CA PRO A 209 -0.03 -14.13 -2.99
C PRO A 209 -0.54 -15.55 -3.02
N ASN A 210 0.34 -16.52 -3.29
CA ASN A 210 0.02 -17.95 -3.28
C ASN A 210 -1.09 -18.40 -4.24
N THR A 211 -1.49 -17.59 -5.22
CA THR A 211 -2.59 -17.95 -6.16
C THR A 211 -2.12 -18.29 -7.57
N THR A 212 -0.97 -17.77 -7.98
CA THR A 212 -0.45 -17.87 -9.35
C THR A 212 0.90 -18.59 -9.33
N LYS A 213 1.13 -19.50 -10.28
CA LYS A 213 2.41 -20.21 -10.42
C LYS A 213 3.36 -19.44 -11.33
N GLU A 214 4.67 -19.52 -11.09
CA GLU A 214 5.68 -18.84 -11.93
C GLU A 214 5.59 -19.26 -13.40
N THR A 215 5.30 -20.54 -13.64
CA THR A 215 5.10 -21.09 -14.99
C THR A 215 3.90 -20.49 -15.71
N SER A 216 2.83 -20.13 -15.00
CA SER A 216 1.67 -19.44 -15.57
C SER A 216 2.04 -18.04 -16.06
N CYS A 217 2.83 -17.30 -15.26
CA CYS A 217 3.36 -15.99 -15.66
C CYS A 217 4.26 -16.09 -16.89
N ARG A 218 5.19 -17.05 -16.91
CA ARG A 218 6.07 -17.32 -18.05
C ARG A 218 5.29 -17.59 -19.33
N ASN A 219 4.29 -18.48 -19.25
CA ASN A 219 3.50 -18.89 -20.41
C ASN A 219 2.62 -17.75 -20.95
N ALA A 220 2.22 -16.78 -20.12
CA ALA A 220 1.41 -15.64 -20.54
C ALA A 220 2.22 -14.55 -21.28
N ASN A 221 3.55 -14.49 -21.09
CA ASN A 221 4.38 -13.40 -21.62
C ASN A 221 4.26 -13.24 -23.15
N ALA A 222 4.31 -14.33 -23.91
CA ALA A 222 4.30 -14.27 -25.38
C ALA A 222 3.00 -13.65 -25.91
N ASP A 223 1.86 -14.05 -25.35
CA ASP A 223 0.55 -13.55 -25.74
C ASP A 223 0.38 -12.07 -25.35
N ILE A 224 0.86 -11.67 -24.17
CA ILE A 224 0.84 -10.26 -23.72
C ILE A 224 1.69 -9.39 -24.65
N LEU A 225 2.90 -9.83 -24.97
CA LEU A 225 3.80 -9.10 -25.88
C LEU A 225 3.21 -9.03 -27.29
N ALA A 226 2.50 -10.06 -27.75
CA ALA A 226 1.78 -10.03 -29.02
C ALA A 226 0.65 -8.99 -29.01
N ILE A 227 -0.11 -8.88 -27.92
CA ILE A 227 -1.12 -7.81 -27.75
C ILE A 227 -0.44 -6.44 -27.84
N LEU A 228 0.62 -6.19 -27.07
CA LEU A 228 1.35 -4.92 -27.11
C LEU A 228 1.87 -4.59 -28.51
N ALA A 229 2.43 -5.59 -29.21
CA ALA A 229 2.92 -5.43 -30.58
C ALA A 229 1.79 -5.11 -31.58
N ASN A 230 0.59 -5.68 -31.42
CA ASN A 230 -0.56 -5.37 -32.26
C ASN A 230 -1.01 -3.90 -32.12
N HIS A 231 -0.73 -3.27 -30.97
CA HIS A 231 -0.94 -1.84 -30.75
C HIS A 231 0.29 -0.98 -31.09
N GLY A 232 1.31 -1.56 -31.72
CA GLY A 232 2.53 -0.85 -32.15
C GLY A 232 3.55 -0.59 -31.04
N ILE A 233 3.43 -1.26 -29.90
CA ILE A 233 4.33 -1.13 -28.75
C ILE A 233 5.33 -2.28 -28.80
N HIS A 234 6.56 -1.99 -29.19
CA HIS A 234 7.61 -2.99 -29.40
C HIS A 234 8.74 -2.91 -28.36
N ASP A 235 8.83 -1.79 -27.65
CA ASP A 235 9.79 -1.48 -26.60
C ASP A 235 9.19 -1.78 -25.22
N ALA A 236 8.62 -2.98 -25.04
CA ALA A 236 8.00 -3.38 -23.79
C ALA A 236 8.46 -4.76 -23.31
N VAL A 237 8.57 -4.90 -21.98
CA VAL A 237 8.80 -6.17 -21.30
C VAL A 237 7.74 -6.37 -20.21
N VAL A 238 7.51 -7.61 -19.79
CA VAL A 238 6.51 -7.96 -18.76
C VAL A 238 7.23 -8.40 -17.50
N HIS A 239 6.96 -7.72 -16.38
CA HIS A 239 7.45 -8.12 -15.08
C HIS A 239 6.27 -8.49 -14.18
N TRP A 240 6.37 -9.65 -13.56
CA TRP A 240 5.41 -10.19 -12.61
C TRP A 240 5.97 -10.02 -11.21
N ILE A 241 5.16 -9.47 -10.30
CA ILE A 241 5.48 -9.37 -8.88
C ILE A 241 4.39 -10.02 -8.04
N GLU A 242 4.77 -10.52 -6.88
CA GLU A 242 3.80 -10.90 -5.87
C GLU A 242 3.31 -9.63 -5.16
N GLY A 243 2.00 -9.37 -5.23
CA GLY A 243 1.39 -8.21 -4.58
C GLY A 243 0.82 -8.55 -3.23
N ALA A 244 0.97 -7.68 -2.25
CA ALA A 244 0.14 -7.73 -1.06
C ALA A 244 -1.28 -7.28 -1.40
N VAL A 245 -2.27 -8.16 -1.20
CA VAL A 245 -3.68 -7.75 -1.26
C VAL A 245 -4.24 -7.81 0.14
N GLU A 246 -4.37 -6.64 0.76
CA GLU A 246 -5.06 -6.50 2.04
C GLU A 246 -6.53 -6.19 1.79
N SER A 247 -7.41 -7.10 2.20
CA SER A 247 -8.83 -6.78 2.27
C SER A 247 -9.06 -5.84 3.43
N LEU A 248 -9.35 -4.58 3.14
CA LEU A 248 -9.82 -3.62 4.14
C LEU A 248 -11.28 -3.89 4.58
N GLY A 249 -11.93 -4.89 3.97
CA GLY A 249 -13.29 -5.35 4.30
C GLY A 249 -13.31 -6.49 5.33
N GLY A 250 -12.43 -6.46 6.33
CA GLY A 250 -12.45 -7.45 7.42
C GLY A 250 -13.69 -7.27 8.33
N PRO A 251 -14.22 -8.35 8.94
CA PRO A 251 -15.27 -8.22 9.94
C PRO A 251 -14.80 -7.40 11.16
N PRO A 252 -15.69 -6.62 11.80
CA PRO A 252 -17.12 -6.50 11.48
C PRO A 252 -17.36 -5.66 10.20
N PRO A 253 -18.52 -5.83 9.54
CA PRO A 253 -18.88 -5.05 8.36
C PRO A 253 -18.66 -3.56 8.61
N MET A 254 -18.14 -2.86 7.60
CA MET A 254 -17.97 -1.41 7.67
C MET A 254 -19.30 -0.77 8.06
N MET A 255 -19.29 0.05 9.11
CA MET A 255 -20.52 0.55 9.71
C MET A 255 -21.33 1.38 8.70
N ARG A 256 -22.65 1.12 8.61
CA ARG A 256 -23.54 1.81 7.66
C ARG A 256 -23.52 3.32 7.90
N VAL A 257 -23.58 4.10 6.82
CA VAL A 257 -23.86 5.54 6.92
C VAL A 257 -25.31 5.69 7.38
N VAL A 258 -25.49 6.36 8.52
CA VAL A 258 -26.80 6.57 9.15
C VAL A 258 -27.19 8.04 9.07
N MET A 259 -28.51 8.31 9.03
CA MET A 259 -29.05 9.68 9.01
C MET A 259 -28.77 10.40 10.33
N ASP A 260 -28.91 11.72 10.35
CA ASP A 260 -28.70 12.56 11.55
C ASP A 260 -29.69 12.30 12.69
N THR A 261 -30.74 11.52 12.40
CA THR A 261 -31.67 10.97 13.38
C THR A 261 -31.12 9.78 14.16
N ASP A 262 -30.02 9.18 13.70
CA ASP A 262 -29.34 8.10 14.41
C ASP A 262 -28.31 8.67 15.39
N PRO A 263 -28.36 8.29 16.68
CA PRO A 263 -27.44 8.81 17.70
C PRO A 263 -25.96 8.52 17.42
N THR A 264 -25.64 7.61 16.51
CA THR A 264 -24.28 7.27 16.09
C THR A 264 -23.80 8.02 14.84
N HIS A 265 -24.65 8.88 14.25
CA HIS A 265 -24.39 9.67 13.02
C HIS A 265 -23.02 10.37 13.00
N TYR A 266 -22.68 11.06 14.09
CA TYR A 266 -21.46 11.87 14.15
C TYR A 266 -20.18 11.01 14.19
N ILE A 267 -20.25 9.81 14.75
CA ILE A 267 -19.12 8.87 14.83
C ILE A 267 -18.94 8.18 13.46
N HIS A 268 -20.04 7.71 12.86
CA HIS A 268 -20.02 7.01 11.57
C HIS A 268 -19.55 7.94 10.45
N ARG A 269 -19.98 9.21 10.46
CA ARG A 269 -19.63 10.19 9.43
C ARG A 269 -18.20 10.70 9.54
N ALA A 270 -17.72 10.96 10.77
CA ALA A 270 -16.37 11.47 10.98
C ALA A 270 -15.31 10.45 10.53
N LEU A 271 -15.41 9.20 10.95
CA LEU A 271 -14.41 8.18 10.60
C LEU A 271 -14.48 7.78 9.12
N THR A 272 -15.68 7.63 8.55
CA THR A 272 -15.86 7.26 7.14
C THR A 272 -15.42 8.39 6.18
N ALA A 273 -15.63 9.66 6.53
CA ALA A 273 -15.23 10.78 5.70
C ALA A 273 -13.77 11.23 5.91
N ILE A 274 -13.22 11.09 7.13
CA ILE A 274 -11.86 11.56 7.49
C ILE A 274 -10.79 10.52 7.14
N LEU A 275 -11.06 9.22 7.31
CA LEU A 275 -10.04 8.18 7.05
C LEU A 275 -9.77 7.92 5.58
N SER A 276 -10.60 8.47 4.69
CA SER A 276 -10.34 8.48 3.26
C SER A 276 -9.88 7.10 2.71
N VAL A 277 -10.78 6.13 2.84
CA VAL A 277 -10.82 4.91 2.03
C VAL A 277 -12.18 4.89 1.34
N PRO A 278 -12.31 4.77 0.00
CA PRO A 278 -13.62 4.76 -0.62
C PRO A 278 -14.29 3.41 -0.44
N ILE A 279 -15.43 3.41 0.27
CA ILE A 279 -16.37 2.31 0.30
C ILE A 279 -17.39 2.61 -0.81
N ALA A 280 -17.42 1.83 -1.88
CA ALA A 280 -18.69 1.80 -2.61
C ALA A 280 -19.73 1.28 -1.62
N ALA A 281 -20.81 2.04 -1.44
CA ALA A 281 -21.84 1.68 -0.49
C ALA A 281 -22.23 0.20 -0.69
N GLU A 282 -22.47 -0.54 0.39
CA GLU A 282 -22.95 -1.93 0.31
C GLU A 282 -24.16 -2.05 -0.65
N THR A 283 -25.03 -1.03 -0.65
CA THR A 283 -26.18 -0.92 -1.55
C THR A 283 -25.81 -0.81 -3.04
N LEU A 284 -24.58 -0.42 -3.33
CA LEU A 284 -23.99 -0.30 -4.66
C LEU A 284 -23.02 -1.44 -4.98
N ALA A 285 -22.85 -2.42 -4.09
CA ALA A 285 -21.96 -3.56 -4.33
C ALA A 285 -22.34 -4.37 -5.60
N ASN A 286 -23.62 -4.34 -5.97
CA ASN A 286 -24.16 -4.98 -7.19
C ASN A 286 -24.24 -4.03 -8.39
N SER A 287 -23.57 -2.88 -8.34
CA SER A 287 -23.52 -1.91 -9.43
C SER A 287 -22.09 -1.44 -9.65
N ASP A 288 -21.69 -1.27 -10.91
CA ASP A 288 -20.40 -0.66 -11.23
C ASP A 288 -20.35 0.77 -10.70
N ALA A 289 -19.61 0.99 -9.62
CA ALA A 289 -19.53 2.27 -8.94
C ALA A 289 -18.06 2.71 -8.85
N GLN A 290 -17.81 3.96 -9.26
CA GLN A 290 -16.49 4.58 -9.19
C GLN A 290 -16.53 5.77 -8.24
N GLY A 291 -15.51 5.89 -7.39
CA GLY A 291 -15.34 6.98 -6.45
C GLY A 291 -13.94 7.58 -6.54
N SER A 292 -13.83 8.88 -6.31
CA SER A 292 -12.55 9.55 -6.09
C SER A 292 -12.58 10.24 -4.75
N LEU A 293 -11.47 10.18 -4.04
CA LEU A 293 -11.34 10.68 -2.70
C LEU A 293 -10.10 11.55 -2.62
N GLY A 294 -10.21 12.68 -1.92
CA GLY A 294 -9.12 13.62 -1.74
C GLY A 294 -9.07 14.12 -0.30
N LEU A 295 -7.91 13.96 0.34
CA LEU A 295 -7.55 14.62 1.59
C LEU A 295 -6.77 15.89 1.26
N TYR A 296 -7.13 17.01 1.90
CA TYR A 296 -6.45 18.29 1.72
C TYR A 296 -5.93 18.78 3.07
N PHE A 297 -4.63 18.97 3.17
CA PHE A 297 -3.96 19.48 4.36
C PHE A 297 -3.50 20.90 4.10
N HIS A 298 -3.90 21.82 4.97
CA HIS A 298 -3.34 23.17 4.94
C HIS A 298 -2.02 23.15 5.72
N GLU A 299 -0.93 23.58 5.09
CA GLU A 299 0.31 23.81 5.83
C GLU A 299 0.05 24.91 6.87
N GLY A 300 0.32 24.64 8.14
CA GLY A 300 -0.05 25.56 9.23
C GLY A 300 0.75 26.86 9.20
N LYS A 301 2.08 26.75 9.17
CA LYS A 301 3.01 27.89 9.07
C LYS A 301 4.09 27.60 8.03
N ASP A 302 4.55 28.63 7.34
CA ASP A 302 5.67 28.54 6.42
C ASP A 302 7.02 28.48 7.17
N ARG A 303 8.11 28.33 6.42
CA ARG A 303 9.47 28.28 6.99
C ARG A 303 9.88 29.55 7.75
N ARG A 304 9.13 30.65 7.62
CA ARG A 304 9.35 31.93 8.31
C ARG A 304 8.37 32.14 9.48
N GLY A 305 7.55 31.15 9.80
CA GLY A 305 6.59 31.19 10.91
C GLY A 305 5.28 31.91 10.60
N ASN A 306 5.05 32.37 9.36
CA ASN A 306 3.80 33.01 8.95
C ASN A 306 2.76 31.96 8.54
N LYS A 307 1.46 32.27 8.60
CA LYS A 307 0.40 31.35 8.14
C LYS A 307 0.63 30.96 6.67
N SER A 308 0.80 29.67 6.40
CA SER A 308 1.08 29.22 5.04
C SER A 308 -0.20 29.19 4.19
N LYS A 309 -0.05 29.59 2.92
CA LYS A 309 -1.12 29.51 1.91
C LYS A 309 -1.09 28.19 1.12
N ARG A 310 -0.16 27.29 1.45
CA ARG A 310 0.04 26.04 0.71
C ARG A 310 -0.92 24.97 1.21
N VAL A 311 -1.53 24.26 0.26
CA VAL A 311 -2.36 23.09 0.49
C VAL A 311 -1.65 21.89 -0.11
N MET A 312 -1.50 20.82 0.68
CA MET A 312 -1.05 19.53 0.21
C MET A 312 -2.28 18.63 0.01
N CYS A 313 -2.28 17.81 -1.03
CA CYS A 313 -3.40 16.95 -1.33
C CYS A 313 -2.93 15.50 -1.52
N PHE A 314 -3.68 14.56 -0.97
CA PHE A 314 -3.58 13.14 -1.25
C PHE A 314 -4.88 12.69 -1.90
N THR A 315 -4.82 12.04 -3.06
CA THR A 315 -6.03 11.54 -3.73
C THR A 315 -5.92 10.06 -4.07
N ASN A 316 -7.01 9.31 -3.93
CA ASN A 316 -7.11 7.92 -4.35
C ASN A 316 -8.38 7.69 -5.19
N LYS A 317 -8.30 6.79 -6.19
CA LYS A 317 -9.43 6.35 -7.02
C LYS A 317 -9.78 4.91 -6.66
N HIS A 318 -11.07 4.65 -6.48
CA HIS A 318 -11.57 3.31 -6.20
C HIS A 318 -12.72 2.95 -7.14
N VAL A 319 -12.84 1.65 -7.41
CA VAL A 319 -13.87 1.05 -8.26
C VAL A 319 -14.38 -0.21 -7.58
N THR A 320 -15.69 -0.34 -7.42
CA THR A 320 -16.33 -1.65 -7.20
C THR A 320 -16.97 -2.11 -8.49
N SER A 321 -16.65 -3.33 -8.89
CA SER A 321 -17.27 -4.04 -10.00
C SER A 321 -18.30 -5.01 -9.44
N SER A 322 -19.49 -5.09 -10.05
CA SER A 322 -20.46 -6.15 -9.72
C SER A 322 -19.96 -7.54 -10.12
N ASP A 323 -18.92 -7.61 -10.94
CA ASP A 323 -18.28 -8.83 -11.40
C ASP A 323 -16.81 -8.84 -10.95
N THR A 324 -16.53 -9.56 -9.87
CA THR A 324 -15.16 -9.83 -9.39
C THR A 324 -14.62 -11.16 -9.90
N THR A 325 -15.32 -11.80 -10.84
CA THR A 325 -14.90 -13.00 -11.58
C THR A 325 -14.21 -12.64 -12.89
#